data_AF-A0A5P1F0C0-F1
#
_entry.id   AF-A0A5P1F0C0-F1
#
_cell.length_a   1.000
_cell.length_b   1.000
_cell.length_c   1.000
_cell.angle_alpha   90.00
_cell.angle_beta   90.00
_cell.angle_gamma   90.00
#
_symmetry.space_group_name_H-M   'P 1'
#
loop_
_entity.id
_entity.type
_entity.pdbx_description
1 polymer ?
#
loop_
_entity_poly.entity_id
_entity_poly.type
_entity_poly.pdbx_seq_one_letter_code
_entity_poly.pdbx_strand_id
1 'polypeptide(L)'
;MAVLQGKTVILTIHQPGFRILDLFDRILLISNGSVKHHGSLPSLEAKLIESGHSIPPHVNVLEFAMDAVETLPSQVMAPSPSMSQREFCDLVPKEARIYYANSRFNEVRILTARFFKNVLRTRQLSSARMLQCVLAGFALGTIFMNVDNISSRVGFFAFTLTFLLSSTRVSLFLAGGLVGHGDGELFRIVLQRDGS
;
A
#
# COMPACT_ATOMS: atom_id res chain seq x y z
N MET A 1 -16.96 18.14 -0.55
CA MET A 1 -17.20 17.03 0.40
C MET A 1 -16.17 16.99 1.54
N ALA A 2 -14.85 17.01 1.27
CA ALA A 2 -13.84 17.02 2.36
C ALA A 2 -13.95 18.25 3.28
N VAL A 3 -14.06 19.45 2.69
CA VAL A 3 -14.26 20.72 3.42
C VAL A 3 -15.54 20.67 4.27
N LEU A 4 -16.65 20.23 3.69
CA LEU A 4 -17.94 20.08 4.39
C LEU A 4 -17.89 19.08 5.57
N GLN A 5 -16.92 18.17 5.58
CA GLN A 5 -16.74 17.18 6.64
C GLN A 5 -15.59 17.54 7.61
N GLY A 6 -14.95 18.70 7.44
CA GLY A 6 -13.79 19.11 8.24
C GLY A 6 -12.60 18.14 8.13
N LYS A 7 -12.44 17.49 6.97
CA LYS A 7 -11.39 16.49 6.75
C LYS A 7 -10.23 17.08 5.96
N THR A 8 -9.02 16.93 6.50
CA THR A 8 -7.78 17.16 5.75
C THR A 8 -7.48 15.97 4.86
N VAL A 9 -7.26 16.23 3.57
CA VAL A 9 -6.95 15.18 2.59
C VAL A 9 -5.55 15.42 2.05
N ILE A 10 -4.71 14.41 2.19
CA ILE A 10 -3.33 14.42 1.68
C ILE A 10 -3.21 13.33 0.61
N LEU A 11 -2.79 13.70 -0.59
CA LEU A 11 -2.72 12.79 -1.75
C LEU A 11 -1.30 12.74 -2.29
N THR A 12 -0.85 11.57 -2.75
CA THR A 12 0.39 11.48 -3.54
C THR A 12 0.08 11.22 -5.00
N ILE A 13 0.35 12.17 -5.90
CA ILE A 13 0.07 12.02 -7.35
C ILE A 13 1.39 11.94 -8.13
N HIS A 14 1.51 11.04 -9.10
CA HIS A 14 2.72 10.92 -9.92
C HIS A 14 2.63 11.75 -11.21
N GLN A 15 1.43 11.89 -11.79
CA GLN A 15 1.15 12.63 -13.02
C GLN A 15 -0.27 13.22 -12.95
N PRO A 16 -0.45 14.43 -12.40
CA PRO A 16 -1.76 15.04 -12.31
C PRO A 16 -2.22 15.53 -13.69
N GLY A 17 -3.41 15.10 -14.12
CA GLY A 17 -4.03 15.67 -15.32
C GLY A 17 -4.53 17.10 -15.07
N PHE A 18 -4.62 17.91 -16.12
CA PHE A 18 -5.08 19.31 -16.05
C PHE A 18 -6.42 19.49 -15.30
N ARG A 19 -7.37 18.59 -15.54
CA ARG A 19 -8.76 18.71 -15.07
C ARG A 19 -8.93 18.69 -13.55
N ILE A 20 -7.94 18.20 -12.81
CA ILE A 20 -8.03 18.05 -11.35
C ILE A 20 -7.33 19.19 -10.60
N LEU A 21 -6.63 20.08 -11.31
CA LEU A 21 -5.76 21.07 -10.67
C LEU A 21 -6.55 22.13 -9.90
N ASP A 22 -7.70 22.52 -10.42
CA ASP A 22 -8.62 23.45 -9.77
C ASP A 22 -9.28 22.85 -8.51
N LEU A 23 -9.10 21.55 -8.26
CA LEU A 23 -9.60 20.87 -7.07
C LEU A 23 -8.63 20.92 -5.89
N PHE A 24 -7.42 21.44 -6.06
CA PHE A 24 -6.41 21.49 -4.99
C PHE A 24 -6.29 22.89 -4.41
N ASP A 25 -6.35 22.97 -3.08
CA ASP A 25 -6.20 24.24 -2.36
C ASP A 25 -4.70 24.58 -2.18
N ARG A 26 -3.86 23.56 -1.96
CA ARG A 26 -2.40 23.71 -1.81
C ARG A 26 -1.64 22.57 -2.51
N ILE A 27 -0.47 22.91 -3.01
CA ILE A 27 0.47 22.05 -3.72
C ILE A 27 1.78 22.06 -2.94
N LEU A 28 2.29 20.87 -2.61
CA LEU A 28 3.63 20.68 -2.06
C LEU A 28 4.47 19.91 -3.10
N LEU A 29 5.40 20.62 -3.72
CA LEU A 29 6.33 20.09 -4.71
C LEU A 29 7.65 19.74 -4.02
N ILE A 30 8.09 18.50 -4.19
CA ILE A 30 9.29 17.93 -3.56
C ILE A 30 10.15 17.32 -4.65
N SER A 31 11.46 17.55 -4.58
CA SER A 31 12.47 16.88 -5.42
C SER A 31 13.75 16.66 -4.63
N ASN A 32 14.37 15.50 -4.81
CA ASN A 32 15.63 15.09 -4.14
C ASN A 32 15.60 15.30 -2.61
N GLY A 33 14.48 14.91 -1.98
CA GLY A 33 14.28 15.04 -0.52
C GLY A 33 14.10 16.48 -0.02
N SER A 34 14.02 17.47 -0.91
CA SER A 34 13.88 18.90 -0.58
C SER A 34 12.56 19.48 -1.08
N VAL A 35 11.96 20.39 -0.31
CA VAL A 35 10.77 21.12 -0.73
C VAL A 35 11.15 22.21 -1.73
N LYS A 36 10.56 22.16 -2.92
CA LYS A 36 10.72 23.16 -3.98
C LYS A 36 9.64 24.23 -3.92
N HIS A 37 8.42 23.82 -3.59
CA HIS A 37 7.30 24.74 -3.44
C HIS A 37 6.28 24.24 -2.43
N HIS A 38 5.74 25.14 -1.63
CA HIS A 38 4.56 24.90 -0.82
C HIS A 38 3.62 26.11 -0.93
N GLY A 39 2.45 25.94 -1.56
CA GLY A 39 1.49 27.04 -1.75
C GLY A 39 0.39 26.72 -2.75
N SER A 40 -0.35 27.74 -3.17
CA SER A 40 -1.36 27.62 -4.23
C SER A 40 -0.72 27.55 -5.63
N LEU A 41 -1.51 27.17 -6.64
CA LEU A 41 -1.06 27.12 -8.03
C LEU A 41 -0.60 28.49 -8.58
N PRO A 42 -1.29 29.62 -8.31
CA PRO A 42 -0.81 30.95 -8.73
C PRO A 42 0.53 31.34 -8.08
N SER A 43 0.75 30.91 -6.83
CA SER A 43 2.04 31.15 -6.16
C SER A 43 3.17 30.33 -6.77
N LEU A 44 2.87 29.13 -7.30
CA LEU A 44 3.83 28.33 -8.05
C LEU A 44 4.20 29.00 -9.38
N GLU A 45 3.19 29.53 -10.08
CA GLU A 45 3.37 30.27 -11.33
C GLU A 45 4.31 31.48 -11.14
N ALA A 46 4.03 32.31 -10.12
CA ALA A 46 4.86 33.46 -9.80
C ALA A 46 6.31 33.06 -9.51
N LYS A 47 6.54 31.95 -8.79
CA LYS A 47 7.87 31.44 -8.49
C LYS A 47 8.61 30.94 -9.74
N LEU A 48 7.90 30.29 -10.66
CA LEU A 48 8.47 29.86 -11.94
C LEU A 48 8.94 31.07 -12.76
N ILE A 49 8.12 32.12 -12.82
CA ILE A 49 8.47 33.37 -13.50
C ILE A 49 9.66 34.06 -12.83
N GLU A 50 9.69 34.14 -11.49
CA GLU A 50 10.81 34.71 -10.72
C GLU A 50 12.12 33.95 -10.95
N SER A 51 12.05 32.62 -11.09
CA SER A 51 13.21 31.79 -11.45
C SER A 51 13.63 31.88 -12.92
N GLY A 52 13.01 32.76 -13.71
CA GLY A 52 13.37 33.05 -15.09
C GLY A 52 12.69 32.18 -16.15
N HIS A 53 11.68 31.38 -15.77
CA HIS A 53 10.97 30.54 -16.72
C HIS A 53 9.80 31.30 -17.38
N SER A 54 9.65 31.11 -18.70
CA SER A 54 8.47 31.55 -19.45
C SER A 54 7.57 30.36 -19.73
N ILE A 55 6.35 30.39 -19.17
CA ILE A 55 5.40 29.30 -19.31
C ILE A 55 4.72 29.41 -20.68
N PRO A 56 4.80 28.38 -21.55
CA PRO A 56 4.21 28.43 -22.89
C PRO A 56 2.67 28.58 -22.86
N PRO A 57 2.08 29.27 -23.85
CA PRO A 57 0.66 29.65 -23.86
C PRO A 57 -0.28 28.48 -24.23
N HIS A 58 -0.35 27.43 -23.41
CA HIS A 58 -1.21 26.22 -23.53
C HIS A 58 -0.73 25.10 -22.59
N VAL A 59 0.40 25.29 -21.91
CA VAL A 59 0.96 24.32 -20.97
C VAL A 59 0.49 24.65 -19.57
N ASN A 60 0.18 23.62 -18.79
CA ASN A 60 -0.21 23.83 -17.41
C ASN A 60 1.01 24.22 -16.54
N VAL A 61 0.80 25.18 -15.63
CA VAL A 61 1.80 25.62 -14.65
C VAL A 61 2.42 24.45 -13.88
N LEU A 62 1.60 23.49 -13.41
CA LEU A 62 2.09 22.34 -12.66
C LEU A 62 2.85 21.35 -13.53
N GLU A 63 2.40 21.09 -14.75
CA GLU A 63 3.11 20.23 -15.70
C GLU A 63 4.49 20.80 -16.01
N PHE A 64 4.54 22.09 -16.33
CA PHE A 64 5.79 22.81 -16.52
C PHE A 64 6.66 22.79 -15.26
N ALA A 65 6.07 22.94 -14.06
CA ALA A 65 6.80 22.89 -12.79
C ALA A 65 7.43 21.52 -12.52
N MET A 66 6.82 20.43 -12.98
CA MET A 66 7.36 19.08 -12.81
C MET A 66 8.60 18.89 -13.68
N ASP A 67 8.58 19.39 -14.91
CA ASP A 67 9.73 19.34 -15.81
C ASP A 67 10.86 20.27 -15.35
N ALA A 68 10.49 21.45 -14.83
CA ALA A 68 11.42 22.45 -14.31
C ALA A 68 11.74 22.29 -12.80
N VAL A 69 11.39 21.16 -12.18
CA VAL A 69 11.48 21.02 -10.71
C VAL A 69 12.92 21.12 -10.18
N GLU A 70 13.90 20.73 -10.99
CA GLU A 70 15.32 20.76 -10.63
C GLU A 70 15.90 22.17 -10.65
N THR A 71 15.41 23.02 -11.56
CA THR A 71 15.85 24.41 -11.73
C THR A 71 15.22 25.35 -10.69
N LEU A 72 14.13 24.92 -10.05
CA LEU A 72 13.52 25.68 -8.96
C LEU A 72 14.45 25.72 -7.74
N PRO A 73 14.72 26.92 -7.19
CA PRO A 73 15.46 27.02 -5.95
C PRO A 73 14.69 26.30 -4.85
N SER A 74 15.40 25.52 -4.05
CA SER A 74 14.80 24.89 -2.88
C SER A 74 14.23 25.99 -1.99
N GLN A 75 12.96 25.85 -1.61
CA GLN A 75 12.36 26.80 -0.69
C GLN A 75 13.06 26.56 0.65
N VAL A 76 14.07 27.40 0.94
CA VAL A 76 14.62 27.49 2.29
C VAL A 76 13.44 27.95 3.12
N MET A 77 12.82 26.99 3.80
CA MET A 77 11.89 27.29 4.86
C MET A 77 12.76 27.92 5.95
N ALA A 78 13.10 29.21 5.77
CA ALA A 78 13.65 30.00 6.83
C ALA A 78 12.64 29.81 7.96
N PRO A 79 13.06 29.30 9.13
CA PRO A 79 12.16 29.22 10.25
C PRO A 79 11.71 30.65 10.51
N SER A 80 10.49 31.00 10.08
CA SER A 80 9.85 32.21 10.51
C SER A 80 9.95 32.22 12.04
N PRO A 81 10.38 33.32 12.69
CA PRO A 81 10.59 33.37 14.13
C PRO A 81 9.29 33.33 14.93
N SER A 82 8.23 32.70 14.40
CA SER A 82 6.90 32.62 14.97
C SER A 82 6.40 31.20 15.22
N MET A 83 7.20 30.15 15.01
CA MET A 83 7.01 28.89 15.76
C MET A 83 8.33 28.16 15.88
N SER A 84 8.75 27.95 17.12
CA SER A 84 9.90 27.12 17.41
C SER A 84 9.59 25.67 16.97
N GLN A 85 10.56 24.98 16.38
CA GLN A 85 10.47 23.55 16.05
C GLN A 85 10.07 22.67 17.27
N ARG A 86 10.19 23.23 18.48
CA ARG A 86 9.74 22.68 19.76
C ARG A 86 8.21 22.72 19.92
N GLU A 87 7.52 23.79 19.51
CA GLU A 87 6.05 23.89 19.57
C GLU A 87 5.35 22.89 18.64
N PHE A 88 5.92 22.58 17.47
CA PHE A 88 5.38 21.53 16.60
C PHE A 88 5.47 20.15 17.26
N CYS A 89 6.59 19.83 17.93
CA CYS A 89 6.75 18.59 18.68
C CYS A 89 5.84 18.50 19.92
N ASP A 90 5.39 19.64 20.46
CA ASP A 90 4.45 19.68 21.58
C ASP A 90 2.97 19.64 21.14
N LEU A 91 2.68 20.01 19.87
CA LEU A 91 1.38 19.83 19.23
C LEU A 91 1.16 18.43 18.66
N VAL A 92 2.24 17.70 18.35
CA VAL A 92 2.17 16.27 18.00
C VAL A 92 1.79 15.51 19.27
N PRO A 93 0.61 14.85 19.32
CA PRO A 93 0.19 14.10 20.50
C PRO A 93 1.27 13.07 20.85
N LYS A 94 1.96 13.31 21.98
CA LYS A 94 2.91 12.36 22.57
C LYS A 94 2.12 11.09 22.87
N GLU A 95 2.39 10.04 22.09
CA GLU A 95 1.62 8.80 22.02
C GLU A 95 0.21 8.93 21.44
N ALA A 96 0.10 9.00 20.10
CA ALA A 96 -1.04 8.42 19.42
C ALA A 96 -1.04 6.90 19.69
N ARG A 97 -1.57 6.49 20.86
CA ARG A 97 -1.83 5.07 21.14
C ARG A 97 -2.71 4.57 20.00
N ILE A 98 -2.19 3.62 19.22
CA ILE A 98 -2.91 3.02 18.11
C ILE A 98 -4.10 2.25 18.72
N TYR A 99 -5.25 2.92 18.81
CA TYR A 99 -6.48 2.29 19.26
C TYR A 99 -7.08 1.55 18.06
N TYR A 100 -7.02 0.22 18.09
CA TYR A 100 -7.64 -0.57 17.05
C TYR A 100 -9.16 -0.48 17.21
N ALA A 101 -9.89 -0.14 16.15
CA ALA A 101 -11.34 0.08 16.22
C ALA A 101 -12.15 -1.17 16.61
N ASN A 102 -11.55 -2.37 16.55
CA ASN A 102 -12.18 -3.65 16.85
C ASN A 102 -11.36 -4.50 17.84
N SER A 103 -11.97 -5.54 18.42
CA SER A 103 -11.23 -6.54 19.22
C SER A 103 -10.40 -7.47 18.32
N ARG A 104 -9.28 -8.00 18.85
CA ARG A 104 -8.37 -8.93 18.16
C ARG A 104 -9.09 -10.18 17.62
N PHE A 105 -9.99 -10.76 18.40
CA PHE A 105 -10.75 -11.94 17.95
C PHE A 105 -11.74 -11.60 16.82
N ASN A 106 -12.32 -10.40 16.84
CA ASN A 106 -13.21 -9.96 15.76
C ASN A 106 -12.44 -9.71 14.47
N GLU A 107 -11.24 -9.12 14.55
CA GLU A 107 -10.33 -8.96 13.42
C GLU A 107 -9.94 -10.32 12.81
N VAL A 108 -9.52 -11.28 13.63
CA VAL A 108 -9.18 -12.64 13.18
C VAL A 108 -10.37 -13.30 12.49
N ARG A 109 -11.57 -13.23 13.08
CA ARG A 109 -12.78 -13.83 12.48
C ARG A 109 -13.12 -13.20 11.12
N ILE A 110 -13.03 -11.87 11.01
CA ILE A 110 -13.31 -11.14 9.76
C ILE A 110 -12.28 -11.49 8.68
N LEU A 111 -11.00 -11.51 9.03
CA LEU A 111 -9.92 -11.85 8.11
C LEU A 111 -10.04 -13.30 7.64
N THR A 112 -10.31 -14.25 8.55
CA THR A 112 -10.53 -15.67 8.20
C THR A 112 -11.72 -15.84 7.25
N ALA A 113 -12.84 -15.18 7.52
CA ALA A 113 -14.02 -15.25 6.65
C ALA A 113 -13.76 -14.63 5.26
N ARG A 114 -13.05 -13.50 5.19
CA ARG A 114 -12.66 -12.86 3.91
C ARG A 114 -11.67 -13.71 3.14
N PHE A 115 -10.68 -14.28 3.82
CA PHE A 115 -9.70 -15.19 3.24
C PHE A 115 -10.40 -16.41 2.66
N PHE A 116 -11.28 -17.06 3.42
CA PHE A 116 -12.04 -18.21 2.96
C PHE A 116 -12.91 -17.87 1.74
N LYS A 117 -13.59 -16.72 1.75
CA LYS A 117 -14.36 -16.23 0.59
C LYS A 117 -13.47 -15.94 -0.63
N ASN A 118 -12.28 -15.39 -0.42
CA ASN A 118 -11.31 -15.15 -1.48
C ASN A 118 -10.79 -16.46 -2.09
N VAL A 119 -10.46 -17.44 -1.24
CA VAL A 119 -10.01 -18.80 -1.62
C VAL A 119 -11.09 -19.54 -2.39
N LEU A 120 -12.35 -19.47 -1.96
CA LEU A 120 -13.46 -20.11 -2.65
C LEU A 120 -13.81 -19.43 -3.99
N ARG A 121 -13.50 -18.14 -4.15
CA ARG A 121 -13.74 -17.39 -5.40
C ARG A 121 -12.67 -17.66 -6.47
N THR A 122 -11.43 -17.96 -6.09
CA THR A 122 -10.33 -18.25 -7.03
C THR A 122 -10.25 -19.75 -7.35
N ARG A 123 -11.03 -20.19 -8.35
CA ARG A 123 -11.19 -21.62 -8.70
C ARG A 123 -9.99 -22.32 -9.36
N GLN A 124 -8.96 -21.61 -9.83
CA GLN A 124 -8.02 -22.22 -10.78
C GLN A 124 -6.95 -23.16 -10.18
N LEU A 125 -6.53 -22.99 -8.92
CA LEU A 125 -5.51 -23.87 -8.32
C LEU A 125 -5.89 -24.38 -6.91
N SER A 126 -6.56 -23.56 -6.09
CA SER A 126 -6.86 -23.94 -4.70
C SER A 126 -7.89 -25.08 -4.60
N SER A 127 -8.95 -25.06 -5.41
CA SER A 127 -9.99 -26.10 -5.39
C SER A 127 -9.45 -27.47 -5.81
N ALA A 128 -8.53 -27.51 -6.78
CA ALA A 128 -7.89 -28.76 -7.21
C ALA A 128 -7.02 -29.37 -6.10
N ARG A 129 -6.32 -28.51 -5.34
CA ARG A 129 -5.51 -28.93 -4.19
C ARG A 129 -6.40 -29.42 -3.03
N MET A 130 -7.52 -28.75 -2.75
CA MET A 130 -8.49 -29.21 -1.75
C MET A 130 -9.11 -30.55 -2.14
N LEU A 131 -9.50 -30.71 -3.41
CA LEU A 131 -10.04 -31.97 -3.92
C LEU A 131 -9.01 -33.10 -3.83
N GLN A 132 -7.74 -32.83 -4.18
CA GLN A 132 -6.64 -33.79 -4.05
C GLN A 132 -6.44 -34.22 -2.58
N CYS A 133 -6.48 -33.29 -1.63
CA CYS A 133 -6.36 -33.61 -0.20
C CYS A 133 -7.54 -34.46 0.30
N VAL A 134 -8.76 -34.16 -0.13
CA VAL A 134 -9.96 -34.93 0.24
C VAL A 134 -9.91 -36.35 -0.33
N LEU A 135 -9.55 -36.50 -1.62
CA LEU A 135 -9.42 -37.81 -2.26
C LEU A 135 -8.31 -38.65 -1.64
N ALA A 136 -7.14 -38.06 -1.37
CA ALA A 136 -6.04 -38.75 -0.69
C ALA A 136 -6.44 -39.17 0.74
N GLY A 137 -7.13 -38.30 1.48
CA GLY A 137 -7.64 -38.59 2.81
C GLY A 137 -8.67 -39.72 2.82
N PHE A 138 -9.58 -39.75 1.84
CA PHE A 138 -10.59 -40.81 1.71
C PHE A 138 -9.96 -42.16 1.33
N ALA A 139 -9.07 -42.18 0.33
CA ALA A 139 -8.36 -43.41 -0.05
C ALA A 139 -7.58 -44.00 1.14
N LEU A 140 -6.84 -43.16 1.88
CA LEU A 140 -6.15 -43.58 3.10
C LEU A 140 -7.11 -44.00 4.23
N GLY A 141 -8.25 -43.34 4.38
CA GLY A 141 -9.27 -43.74 5.37
C GLY A 141 -9.86 -45.13 5.07
N THR A 142 -10.12 -45.43 3.80
CA THR A 142 -10.74 -46.70 3.37
C THR A 142 -9.79 -47.90 3.41
N ILE A 143 -8.52 -47.73 3.00
CA ILE A 143 -7.54 -48.83 3.00
C ILE A 143 -7.27 -49.36 4.42
N PHE A 144 -7.46 -48.52 5.44
CA PHE A 144 -6.99 -48.81 6.80
C PHE A 144 -8.08 -48.82 7.88
N MET A 145 -9.36 -48.93 7.48
CA MET A 145 -10.52 -48.98 8.41
C MET A 145 -10.53 -50.21 9.34
N ASN A 146 -9.58 -51.14 9.21
CA ASN A 146 -9.54 -52.41 9.93
C ASN A 146 -8.11 -52.82 10.35
N VAL A 147 -7.38 -51.90 10.98
CA VAL A 147 -6.03 -52.18 11.53
C VAL A 147 -6.06 -52.09 13.06
N ASP A 148 -5.96 -53.25 13.71
CA ASP A 148 -6.05 -53.36 15.18
C ASP A 148 -4.70 -53.10 15.90
N ASN A 149 -3.56 -53.17 15.18
CA ASN A 149 -2.22 -53.09 15.77
C ASN A 149 -1.68 -51.65 15.86
N ILE A 150 -1.25 -51.24 17.07
CA ILE A 150 -0.77 -49.87 17.31
C ILE A 150 0.53 -49.52 16.56
N SER A 151 1.44 -50.49 16.38
CA SER A 151 2.67 -50.30 15.60
C SER A 151 2.39 -50.01 14.12
N SER A 152 1.38 -50.68 13.56
CA SER A 152 0.92 -50.43 12.19
C SER A 152 0.23 -49.06 12.06
N ARG A 153 -0.43 -48.57 13.13
CA ARG A 153 -1.07 -47.25 13.17
C ARG A 153 -0.06 -46.09 13.26
N VAL A 154 1.05 -46.26 13.98
CA VAL A 154 2.11 -45.23 14.07
C VAL A 154 2.92 -45.15 12.77
N GLY A 155 3.29 -46.29 12.18
CA GLY A 155 3.91 -46.32 10.85
C GLY A 155 3.03 -45.67 9.77
N PHE A 156 1.71 -45.88 9.87
CA PHE A 156 0.70 -45.24 9.02
C PHE A 156 0.66 -43.71 9.19
N PHE A 157 0.69 -43.22 10.42
CA PHE A 157 0.71 -41.78 10.69
C PHE A 157 1.97 -41.13 10.10
N ALA A 158 3.12 -41.76 10.27
CA ALA A 158 4.39 -41.29 9.73
C ALA A 158 4.40 -41.28 8.18
N PHE A 159 3.88 -42.33 7.53
CA PHE A 159 3.78 -42.40 6.07
C PHE A 159 2.82 -41.34 5.51
N THR A 160 1.65 -41.19 6.11
CA THR A 160 0.63 -40.20 5.70
C THR A 160 1.11 -38.77 5.85
N LEU A 161 1.76 -38.46 6.98
CA LEU A 161 2.33 -37.14 7.23
C LEU A 161 3.46 -36.83 6.22
N THR A 162 4.30 -37.82 5.90
CA THR A 162 5.40 -37.68 4.93
C THR A 162 4.88 -37.43 3.52
N PHE A 163 3.83 -38.16 3.09
CA PHE A 163 3.19 -37.98 1.79
C PHE A 163 2.54 -36.58 1.66
N LEU A 164 1.81 -36.14 2.69
CA LEU A 164 1.19 -34.81 2.73
C LEU A 164 2.22 -33.67 2.69
N LEU A 165 3.31 -33.80 3.46
CA LEU A 165 4.39 -32.81 3.50
C LEU A 165 5.17 -32.76 2.17
N SER A 166 5.41 -33.91 1.52
CA SER A 166 6.07 -33.98 0.21
C SER A 166 5.23 -33.32 -0.89
N SER A 167 3.92 -33.61 -0.94
CA SER A 167 3.01 -33.02 -1.93
C SER A 167 2.89 -31.49 -1.82
N THR A 168 2.92 -30.98 -0.58
CA THR A 168 2.87 -29.53 -0.31
C THR A 168 4.15 -28.82 -0.77
N ARG A 169 5.34 -29.42 -0.56
CA ARG A 169 6.63 -28.82 -0.97
C ARG A 169 6.82 -28.76 -2.49
N VAL A 170 6.42 -29.81 -3.22
CA VAL A 170 6.48 -29.82 -4.69
C VAL A 170 5.56 -28.74 -5.30
N SER A 171 4.43 -28.46 -4.64
CA SER A 171 3.48 -27.43 -5.07
C SER A 171 4.00 -26.01 -4.89
N LEU A 172 4.80 -25.75 -3.83
CA LEU A 172 5.43 -24.45 -3.59
C LEU A 172 6.59 -24.19 -4.54
N PHE A 173 7.40 -25.22 -4.85
CA PHE A 173 8.51 -25.13 -5.80
C PHE A 173 8.04 -24.76 -7.21
N LEU A 174 6.92 -25.33 -7.67
CA LEU A 174 6.31 -24.99 -8.96
C LEU A 174 5.65 -23.60 -8.98
N ALA A 175 5.20 -23.09 -7.84
CA ALA A 175 4.57 -21.77 -7.75
C ALA A 175 5.58 -20.61 -7.59
N GLY A 176 6.74 -20.86 -6.96
CA GLY A 176 7.78 -19.85 -6.73
C GLY A 176 8.67 -19.54 -7.96
N GLY A 177 8.67 -20.39 -8.99
CA GLY A 177 9.46 -20.20 -10.20
C GLY A 177 8.88 -19.20 -11.22
N LEU A 178 7.76 -18.54 -10.94
CA LEU A 178 7.00 -17.74 -11.92
C LEU A 178 6.76 -16.26 -11.55
N VAL A 179 7.33 -15.75 -10.46
CA VAL A 179 7.14 -14.33 -10.09
C VAL A 179 8.46 -13.58 -10.25
N GLY A 180 8.66 -13.11 -11.48
CA GLY A 180 9.75 -12.24 -11.88
C GLY A 180 9.56 -10.80 -11.35
N HIS A 181 10.68 -10.32 -10.83
CA HIS A 181 11.14 -8.96 -10.55
C HIS A 181 10.44 -7.82 -11.31
N GLY A 182 10.13 -6.73 -10.59
CA GLY A 182 9.65 -5.48 -11.15
C GLY A 182 9.80 -4.35 -10.13
N ASP A 183 11.01 -3.82 -10.01
CA ASP A 183 11.29 -2.58 -9.28
C ASP A 183 10.86 -1.38 -10.13
N GLY A 184 10.05 -0.50 -9.56
CA GLY A 184 9.67 0.78 -10.14
C GLY A 184 9.82 1.87 -9.09
N GLU A 185 10.79 2.76 -9.31
CA GLU A 185 10.94 3.99 -8.52
C GLU A 185 9.67 4.85 -8.60
N LEU A 186 9.28 5.40 -7.45
CA LEU A 186 7.98 6.01 -7.23
C LEU A 186 8.17 7.50 -6.86
N PHE A 187 7.95 8.40 -7.81
CA PHE A 187 7.82 9.84 -7.49
C PHE A 187 6.50 10.08 -6.74
N ARG A 188 6.54 10.84 -5.63
CA ARG A 188 5.38 11.15 -4.79
C ARG A 188 5.18 12.66 -4.66
N ILE A 189 4.10 13.21 -5.24
CA ILE A 189 3.69 14.62 -5.03
C ILE A 189 2.64 14.68 -3.92
N VAL A 190 2.96 15.23 -2.76
CA VAL A 190 2.00 15.40 -1.65
C VAL A 190 1.10 16.61 -1.92
N LEU A 191 -0.22 16.44 -2.05
CA LEU A 191 -1.19 17.51 -2.21
C LEU A 191 -2.08 17.56 -0.97
N GLN A 192 -2.11 18.69 -0.27
CA GLN A 192 -2.90 18.88 0.94
C GLN A 192 -4.10 19.80 0.65
N ARG A 193 -5.30 19.32 0.96
CA ARG A 193 -6.53 20.11 0.94
C ARG A 193 -6.90 20.45 2.38
N ASP A 194 -6.87 21.73 2.73
CA ASP A 194 -7.24 22.23 4.06
C ASP A 194 -8.65 22.81 4.03
N GLY A 195 -9.52 22.33 4.94
CA GLY A 195 -10.84 22.92 5.13
C GLY A 195 -10.71 24.18 5.99
N SER A 196 -10.80 25.35 5.35
CA SER A 196 -11.02 26.64 6.04
C SER A 196 -12.51 26.88 6.23
#